data_AF-A0A969V4K2-F1
#
_entry.id   AF-A0A969V4K2-F1
#
_cell.length_a   1.000
_cell.length_b   1.000
_cell.length_c   1.000
_cell.angle_alpha   90.00
_cell.angle_beta   90.00
_cell.angle_gamma   90.00
#
_symmetry.space_group_name_H-M   'P 1'
#
loop_
_entity.id
_entity.type
_entity.pdbx_description
1 polymer ?
#
loop_
_entity_poly.entity_id
_entity_poly.type
_entity_poly.pdbx_seq_one_letter_code
_entity_poly.pdbx_strand_id
1 'polypeptide(L)'
;MNLNQFLTELSDLGVKLWTDGDQLRVRSPKGVLTQKQRDLLTLHKTELITLLRSSNMSASDIDLPLVRIEKHLDLPVSFGQQSMLFLNGLDRENPFYNVSFSMRIIGSLSVTALEQSINEIIRRHEHQHAEGEQR
;
A
#
# COMPACT_ATOMS: atom_id res chain seq x y z
N MET A 1 5.07 -21.84 -25.73
CA MET A 1 5.33 -21.16 -24.44
C MET A 1 4.05 -20.46 -24.05
N ASN A 2 3.51 -20.72 -22.85
CA ASN A 2 2.24 -20.13 -22.41
C ASN A 2 2.51 -18.73 -21.84
N LEU A 3 1.59 -17.78 -22.07
CA LEU A 3 1.72 -16.39 -21.62
C LEU A 3 1.95 -16.28 -20.10
N ASN A 4 1.30 -17.15 -19.31
CA ASN A 4 1.48 -17.16 -17.86
C ASN A 4 2.91 -17.57 -17.44
N GLN A 5 3.51 -18.55 -18.13
CA GLN A 5 4.87 -18.98 -17.85
C GLN A 5 5.88 -17.87 -18.19
N PHE A 6 5.63 -17.12 -19.26
CA PHE A 6 6.42 -15.95 -19.62
C PHE A 6 6.31 -14.82 -18.59
N LEU A 7 5.12 -14.58 -18.06
CA LEU A 7 4.90 -13.56 -17.02
C LEU A 7 5.59 -13.92 -15.70
N THR A 8 5.57 -15.20 -15.31
CA THR A 8 6.34 -15.69 -14.15
C THR A 8 7.83 -15.47 -14.36
N GLU A 9 8.38 -15.84 -15.52
CA GLU A 9 9.80 -15.61 -15.84
C GLU A 9 10.18 -14.13 -15.79
N LEU A 10 9.32 -13.23 -16.28
CA LEU A 10 9.56 -11.79 -16.22
C LEU A 10 9.52 -11.25 -14.78
N SER A 11 8.58 -11.73 -13.96
CA SER A 11 8.49 -11.37 -12.55
C SER A 11 9.72 -11.81 -11.77
N ASP A 12 10.21 -13.04 -12.00
CA ASP A 12 11.41 -13.57 -11.37
C ASP A 12 12.67 -12.77 -11.74
N LEU A 13 12.68 -12.20 -12.95
CA LEU A 13 13.72 -11.29 -13.43
C LEU A 13 13.55 -9.85 -12.91
N GLY A 14 12.58 -9.59 -12.03
CA GLY A 14 12.31 -8.28 -11.45
C GLY A 14 11.71 -7.28 -12.45
N VAL A 15 11.11 -7.77 -13.54
CA VAL A 15 10.43 -6.93 -14.53
C VAL A 15 9.01 -6.67 -14.07
N LYS A 16 8.66 -5.40 -13.86
CA LYS A 16 7.31 -4.96 -13.52
C LYS A 16 6.58 -4.50 -14.78
N LEU A 17 5.32 -4.93 -14.90
CA LEU A 17 4.41 -4.61 -16.00
C LEU A 17 3.18 -3.93 -15.40
N TRP A 18 2.80 -2.76 -15.92
CA TRP A 18 1.57 -2.08 -15.51
C TRP A 18 0.90 -1.43 -16.71
N THR A 19 -0.36 -1.04 -16.54
CA THR A 19 -1.11 -0.29 -17.56
C THR A 19 -1.23 1.17 -17.14
N ASP A 20 -1.02 2.06 -18.10
CA ASP A 20 -1.20 3.51 -18.00
C ASP A 20 -2.22 3.89 -19.07
N GLY A 21 -3.51 3.88 -18.70
CA GLY A 21 -4.61 3.92 -19.66
C GLY A 21 -4.59 2.73 -20.62
N ASP A 22 -4.46 2.99 -21.92
CA ASP A 22 -4.35 1.98 -22.98
C ASP A 22 -2.91 1.56 -23.31
N GLN A 23 -1.92 2.07 -22.56
CA GLN A 23 -0.52 1.76 -22.81
C GLN A 23 0.02 0.75 -21.80
N LEU A 24 0.71 -0.27 -22.30
CA LEU A 24 1.49 -1.20 -21.49
C LEU A 24 2.85 -0.57 -21.17
N ARG A 25 3.14 -0.39 -19.88
CA ARG A 25 4.42 0.12 -19.37
C ARG A 25 5.22 -1.02 -18.78
N VAL A 26 6.55 -0.94 -18.92
CA VAL A 26 7.49 -1.97 -18.50
C VAL A 26 8.64 -1.31 -17.74
N ARG A 27 8.97 -1.83 -16.55
CA ARG A 27 10.15 -1.44 -15.78
C ARG A 27 11.01 -2.68 -15.60
N SER A 28 12.25 -2.62 -16.06
CA SER A 28 13.21 -3.71 -15.92
C SER A 28 14.57 -3.19 -15.44
N PRO A 29 15.34 -3.99 -14.71
CA PRO A 29 16.77 -3.75 -14.53
C PRO A 29 17.50 -3.68 -15.89
N LYS A 30 18.60 -2.94 -15.97
CA LYS A 30 19.34 -2.75 -17.23
C LYS A 30 19.88 -4.09 -17.73
N GLY A 31 19.66 -4.38 -19.02
CA GLY A 31 20.19 -5.59 -19.69
C GLY A 31 19.30 -6.84 -19.59
N VAL A 32 18.20 -6.79 -18.83
CA VAL A 32 17.29 -7.94 -18.63
C VAL A 32 16.35 -8.15 -19.81
N LEU A 33 15.88 -7.05 -20.45
CA LEU A 33 15.01 -7.13 -21.62
C LEU A 33 15.83 -7.35 -22.90
N THR A 34 15.81 -8.60 -23.37
CA THR A 34 16.34 -9.01 -24.68
C THR A 34 15.36 -8.68 -25.81
N GLN A 35 15.82 -8.66 -27.06
CA GLN A 35 14.96 -8.37 -28.22
C GLN A 35 13.80 -9.37 -28.34
N LYS A 36 14.07 -10.65 -28.09
CA LYS A 36 13.06 -11.72 -28.07
C LYS A 36 11.92 -11.46 -27.07
N GLN A 37 12.23 -10.92 -25.88
CA GLN A 37 11.21 -10.57 -24.88
C GLN A 37 10.39 -9.34 -25.30
N ARG A 38 11.02 -8.36 -25.97
CA ARG A 38 10.30 -7.20 -26.54
C ARG A 38 9.32 -7.61 -27.64
N ASP A 39 9.73 -8.54 -28.50
CA ASP A 39 8.89 -9.03 -29.60
C ASP A 39 7.68 -9.81 -29.06
N LEU A 40 7.88 -10.63 -28.02
CA LEU A 40 6.80 -11.35 -27.34
C LEU A 40 5.82 -10.42 -26.58
N LEU A 41 6.33 -9.38 -25.91
CA LEU A 41 5.50 -8.35 -25.29
C LEU A 41 4.66 -7.57 -26.31
N THR A 42 5.21 -7.36 -27.51
CA THR A 42 4.51 -6.68 -28.61
C THR A 42 3.44 -7.57 -29.21
N LEU A 43 3.73 -8.86 -29.41
CA LEU A 43 2.80 -9.85 -29.95
C LEU A 43 1.55 -10.03 -29.07
N HIS A 44 1.73 -10.02 -27.74
CA HIS A 44 0.65 -10.25 -26.77
C HIS A 44 0.18 -8.98 -26.06
N LYS A 45 0.51 -7.78 -26.57
CA LYS A 45 0.21 -6.48 -25.90
C LYS A 45 -1.26 -6.36 -25.50
N THR A 46 -2.19 -6.71 -26.39
CA THR A 46 -3.64 -6.57 -26.18
C THR A 46 -4.15 -7.50 -25.07
N GLU A 47 -3.65 -8.74 -25.07
CA GLU A 47 -4.00 -9.77 -24.09
C GLU A 47 -3.45 -9.40 -22.71
N LEU A 48 -2.23 -8.86 -22.65
CA LEU A 48 -1.60 -8.36 -21.43
C LEU A 48 -2.33 -7.16 -20.83
N ILE A 49 -2.76 -6.21 -21.64
CA ILE A 49 -3.55 -5.06 -21.17
C ILE A 49 -4.88 -5.54 -20.58
N THR A 50 -5.54 -6.48 -21.26
CA THR A 50 -6.82 -7.05 -20.81
C THR A 50 -6.64 -7.80 -19.49
N LEU A 51 -5.61 -8.64 -19.40
CA LEU A 51 -5.30 -9.43 -18.22
C LEU A 51 -4.91 -8.54 -17.03
N LEU A 52 -4.06 -7.52 -17.24
CA LEU A 52 -3.68 -6.58 -16.18
C LEU A 52 -4.86 -5.73 -15.70
N ARG A 53 -5.80 -5.37 -16.58
CA ARG A 53 -7.05 -4.70 -16.17
C ARG A 53 -7.95 -5.62 -15.36
N SER A 54 -8.07 -6.89 -15.74
CA SER A 54 -8.87 -7.86 -14.98
C SER A 54 -8.23 -8.26 -13.65
N SER A 55 -6.90 -8.26 -13.58
CA SER A 55 -6.11 -8.65 -12.39
C SER A 55 -5.79 -7.49 -11.46
N ASN A 56 -6.28 -6.27 -11.74
CA ASN A 56 -5.96 -5.02 -11.03
C ASN A 56 -6.60 -4.91 -9.62
N MET A 57 -6.80 -6.02 -8.91
CA MET A 57 -7.21 -6.04 -7.50
C MET A 57 -6.09 -6.53 -6.57
N SER A 58 -4.87 -6.05 -6.78
CA SER A 58 -3.89 -5.95 -5.69
C SER A 58 -3.25 -4.57 -5.71
N ALA A 59 -3.47 -3.80 -4.63
CA ALA A 59 -2.97 -2.45 -4.43
C ALA A 59 -1.43 -2.36 -4.30
N SER A 60 -0.72 -3.48 -4.47
CA SER A 60 0.73 -3.60 -4.22
C SER A 60 1.63 -3.24 -5.40
N ASP A 61 1.10 -3.01 -6.61
CA ASP A 61 1.91 -2.75 -7.82
C ASP A 61 1.62 -1.44 -8.56
N ILE A 62 0.74 -0.59 -8.02
CA ILE A 62 0.53 0.73 -8.61
C ILE A 62 1.64 1.68 -8.12
N ASP A 63 2.63 1.94 -8.98
CA ASP A 63 3.62 3.03 -8.83
C ASP A 63 2.94 4.38 -9.09
N LEU A 64 1.83 4.64 -8.38
CA LEU A 64 1.21 5.94 -8.31
C LEU A 64 2.19 6.83 -7.54
N PRO A 65 2.62 7.97 -8.11
CA PRO A 65 3.40 8.92 -7.34
C PRO A 65 2.59 9.27 -6.09
N LEU A 66 3.22 9.19 -4.91
CA LEU A 66 2.59 9.61 -3.67
C LEU A 66 2.23 11.09 -3.79
N VAL A 67 0.96 11.37 -4.06
CA VAL A 67 0.45 12.73 -4.10
C VAL A 67 0.11 13.14 -2.69
N ARG A 68 0.66 14.28 -2.24
CA ARG A 68 0.25 14.89 -0.98
C ARG A 68 -1.22 15.30 -1.13
N ILE A 69 -2.11 14.64 -0.40
CA ILE A 69 -3.50 15.03 -0.31
C ILE A 69 -3.59 16.27 0.61
N GLU A 70 -4.32 17.29 0.19
CA GLU A 70 -4.63 18.42 1.06
C GLU A 70 -5.51 17.93 2.22
N LYS A 71 -5.08 18.25 3.44
CA LYS A 71 -5.57 17.63 4.68
C LYS A 71 -7.03 17.94 5.05
N HIS A 72 -7.70 18.82 4.30
CA HIS A 72 -9.04 19.33 4.62
C HIS A 72 -10.19 18.69 3.85
N LEU A 73 -9.94 17.62 3.09
CA LEU A 73 -11.05 16.86 2.53
C LEU A 73 -11.59 15.90 3.60
N ASP A 74 -12.90 15.97 3.86
CA ASP A 74 -13.65 14.99 4.64
C ASP A 74 -13.57 13.63 3.94
N LEU A 75 -12.45 12.93 4.15
CA LEU A 75 -12.21 11.62 3.60
C LEU A 75 -13.01 10.61 4.40
N PRO A 76 -13.83 9.77 3.76
CA PRO A 76 -14.56 8.75 4.46
C PRO A 76 -13.58 7.79 5.14
N VAL A 77 -13.86 7.45 6.40
CA VAL A 77 -13.14 6.40 7.12
C VAL A 77 -13.16 5.11 6.31
N SER A 78 -12.01 4.43 6.27
CA SER A 78 -11.89 3.12 5.62
C SER A 78 -12.86 2.10 6.24
N PHE A 79 -13.21 1.07 5.47
CA PHE A 79 -14.10 0.00 5.94
C PHE A 79 -13.62 -0.67 7.25
N GLY A 80 -12.29 -0.85 7.38
CA GLY A 80 -11.69 -1.37 8.62
C GLY A 80 -11.87 -0.43 9.81
N GLN A 81 -11.73 0.89 9.59
CA GLN A 81 -11.98 1.90 10.63
C GLN A 81 -13.46 1.95 11.03
N GLN A 82 -14.39 1.84 10.08
CA GLN A 82 -15.83 1.78 10.37
C GLN A 82 -16.19 0.55 11.19
N SER A 83 -15.65 -0.62 10.83
CA SER A 83 -15.89 -1.87 11.56
C SER A 83 -15.39 -1.77 13.01
N MET A 84 -14.20 -1.20 13.21
CA MET A 84 -13.64 -0.97 14.55
C MET A 84 -14.44 0.06 15.35
N LEU A 85 -14.91 1.15 14.72
CA LEU A 85 -15.77 2.14 15.37
C LEU A 85 -17.11 1.55 15.79
N PHE A 86 -17.71 0.70 14.95
CA PHE A 86 -18.93 -0.03 15.28
C PHE A 86 -18.73 -0.95 16.48
N LEU A 87 -17.64 -1.74 16.49
CA LEU A 87 -17.31 -2.63 17.61
C LEU A 87 -17.08 -1.85 18.92
N ASN A 88 -16.37 -0.73 18.86
CA ASN A 88 -16.17 0.15 20.03
C ASN A 88 -17.49 0.78 20.53
N GLY A 89 -18.47 0.99 19.64
CA GLY A 89 -19.79 1.48 20.02
C GLY A 89 -20.65 0.47 20.80
N LEU A 90 -20.43 -0.84 20.61
CA LEU A 90 -21.21 -1.90 21.25
C LEU A 90 -20.81 -2.14 22.71
N ASP A 91 -19.51 -2.06 23.01
CA ASP A 91 -18.98 -2.32 24.35
C ASP A 91 -17.69 -1.52 24.56
N ARG A 92 -17.83 -0.26 24.99
CA ARG A 92 -16.72 0.72 25.11
C ARG A 92 -15.65 0.31 26.12
N GLU A 93 -16.01 -0.51 27.10
CA GLU A 93 -15.10 -0.94 28.17
C GLU A 93 -14.35 -2.23 27.82
N ASN A 94 -14.54 -2.73 26.59
CA ASN A 94 -14.04 -4.04 26.20
C ASN A 94 -12.70 -3.98 25.46
N PRO A 95 -11.60 -4.46 26.08
CA PRO A 95 -10.28 -4.39 25.48
C PRO A 95 -10.00 -5.54 24.50
N PHE A 96 -10.97 -6.39 24.12
CA PHE A 96 -10.72 -7.56 23.26
C PHE A 96 -9.96 -7.24 21.96
N TYR A 97 -10.13 -6.03 21.43
CA TYR A 97 -9.48 -5.60 20.19
C TYR A 97 -8.21 -4.76 20.42
N ASN A 98 -7.79 -4.58 21.67
CA ASN A 98 -6.55 -3.89 22.03
C ASN A 98 -5.41 -4.89 22.14
N VAL A 99 -4.38 -4.73 21.31
CA VAL A 99 -3.12 -5.46 21.50
C VAL A 99 -2.32 -4.75 22.58
N SER A 100 -2.28 -5.33 23.78
CA SER A 100 -1.47 -4.83 24.88
C SER A 100 -0.06 -5.39 24.81
N PHE A 101 0.94 -4.52 24.94
CA PHE A 101 2.34 -4.92 25.05
C PHE A 101 3.04 -4.09 26.13
N SER A 102 4.00 -4.71 26.82
CA SER A 102 4.84 -4.06 27.83
C SER A 102 6.31 -4.27 27.50
N MET A 103 7.11 -3.20 27.60
CA MET A 103 8.56 -3.26 27.42
C MET A 103 9.27 -2.76 28.67
N ARG A 104 10.36 -3.44 29.05
CA ARG A 104 11.26 -2.99 30.11
C ARG A 104 12.53 -2.40 29.47
N ILE A 105 12.82 -1.15 29.78
CA ILE A 105 14.07 -0.48 29.39
C ILE A 105 15.01 -0.54 30.59
N ILE A 106 16.27 -0.96 30.37
CA ILE A 106 17.30 -1.06 31.41
C ILE A 106 18.41 -0.06 31.08
N GLY A 107 18.73 0.82 32.04
CA GLY A 107 19.79 1.84 31.90
C GLY A 107 19.29 3.24 32.26
N SER A 108 20.11 4.24 31.94
CA SER A 108 19.77 5.65 32.15
C SER A 108 18.73 6.11 31.12
N LEU A 109 17.47 6.24 31.54
CA LEU A 109 16.39 6.77 30.72
C LEU A 109 16.28 8.29 30.90
N SER A 110 16.44 9.05 29.81
CA SER A 110 16.08 10.47 29.78
C SER A 110 14.61 10.62 29.39
N VAL A 111 13.76 10.97 30.37
CA VAL A 111 12.32 11.13 30.17
C VAL A 111 12.03 12.23 29.15
N THR A 112 12.75 13.36 29.23
CA THR A 112 12.58 14.49 28.31
C THR A 112 12.90 14.12 26.86
N ALA A 113 13.98 13.35 26.64
CA ALA A 113 14.33 12.90 25.29
C ALA A 113 13.31 11.89 24.73
N LEU A 114 12.78 11.02 25.59
CA LEU A 114 11.74 10.06 25.21
C LEU A 114 10.44 10.78 24.81
N GLU A 115 9.99 11.74 25.61
CA GLU A 115 8.81 12.55 25.33
C GLU A 115 8.94 13.30 23.99
N GLN A 116 10.07 13.97 23.77
CA GLN A 116 10.36 14.65 22.51
C GLN A 116 10.33 13.69 21.32
N SER A 117 10.91 12.50 21.47
CA SER A 117 10.96 11.51 20.40
C SER A 117 9.56 10.99 20.05
N ILE A 118 8.72 10.72 21.06
CA ILE A 118 7.33 10.29 20.86
C ILE A 118 6.52 11.40 20.18
N ASN A 119 6.67 12.65 20.63
CA ASN A 119 5.96 13.78 20.03
C ASN A 119 6.36 14.00 18.55
N GLU A 120 7.63 13.80 18.19
CA GLU A 120 8.05 13.85 16.79
C GLU A 120 7.48 12.69 15.96
N ILE A 121 7.35 11.49 16.53
CA ILE A 121 6.68 10.36 15.86
C ILE A 121 5.21 10.70 15.60
N ILE A 122 4.50 11.22 16.60
CA ILE A 122 3.10 11.65 16.47
C ILE A 122 2.99 12.72 15.38
N ARG A 123 3.78 13.80 15.46
CA ARG A 123 3.80 14.90 14.48
C ARG A 123 4.04 14.41 13.05
N ARG A 124 4.89 13.39 12.87
CA ARG A 124 5.19 12.81 11.55
C ARG A 124 4.08 11.89 11.03
N HIS A 125 3.40 11.17 11.90
CA HIS A 125 2.44 10.12 11.53
C HIS A 125 0.98 10.50 11.73
N GLU A 126 0.69 11.70 12.24
CA GLU A 126 -0.66 12.20 12.45
C GLU A 126 -1.48 12.10 11.15
N HIS A 127 -2.29 11.05 11.10
CA HIS A 127 -3.41 10.90 10.17
C HIS A 127 -4.60 11.50 10.90
N GLN A 128 -5.16 12.58 10.36
CA GLN A 128 -6.40 13.10 10.90
C GLN A 128 -7.45 11.98 10.88
N HIS A 129 -7.93 11.61 12.06
CA HIS A 129 -9.17 10.90 12.19
C HIS A 129 -10.26 11.79 11.57
N ALA A 130 -10.99 11.30 10.58
CA ALA A 130 -12.28 11.89 10.26
C ALA A 130 -13.14 11.69 11.51
N GLU A 131 -13.41 12.77 12.24
CA GLU A 131 -14.34 12.76 13.35
C GLU A 131 -15.72 12.47 12.78
N GLY A 132 -16.12 11.20 12.87
CA GLY A 132 -17.48 10.79 12.58
C GLY A 132 -18.42 11.60 13.47
N GLU A 133 -19.18 12.48 12.83
CA GLU A 133 -20.22 13.33 13.38
C GLU A 133 -21.01 12.57 14.45
N GLN A 134 -20.80 12.93 15.73
CA GLN A 134 -21.72 12.55 16.78
C GLN A 134 -23.04 13.28 16.48
N ARG A 135 -24.04 12.52 16.04
CA ARG A 135 -25.45 12.88 16.14
C ARG A 135 -26.18 11.85 16.96
#